data_AF-A0A7D5TCQ4-F1
#
_entry.id   AF-A0A7D5TCQ4-F1
#
_cell.length_a   1.000
_cell.length_b   1.000
_cell.length_c   1.000
_cell.angle_alpha   90.00
_cell.angle_beta   90.00
_cell.angle_gamma   90.00
#
_symmetry.space_group_name_H-M   'P 1'
#
loop_
_entity.id
_entity.type
_entity.pdbx_description
1 polymer ?
#
loop_
_entity_poly.entity_id
_entity_poly.type
_entity_poly.pdbx_seq_one_letter_code
_entity_poly.pdbx_strand_id
1 'polypeptide(L)' 'MSTSIRISEATKRKLEAIKRDEETFDELLDRLAVSRTEDEVREMAGFGGEGVAEGMEEAREDLNESLDERTQE' A
#
# COMPACT_ATOMS: atom_id res chain seq x y z
N MET A 1 -17.48 -2.12 14.40
CA MET A 1 -18.07 -1.49 13.20
C MET A 1 -17.59 -2.27 11.99
N SER A 2 -18.47 -2.81 11.16
CA SER A 2 -18.05 -3.49 9.93
C SER A 2 -17.96 -2.44 8.82
N THR A 3 -16.76 -2.22 8.30
CA THR A 3 -16.53 -1.36 7.14
C THR A 3 -16.62 -2.23 5.89
N SER A 4 -17.37 -1.79 4.88
CA SER A 4 -17.50 -2.53 3.63
C SER A 4 -16.57 -1.98 2.56
N ILE A 5 -15.88 -2.88 1.86
CA ILE A 5 -15.02 -2.55 0.72
C ILE A 5 -15.73 -3.01 -0.55
N ARG A 6 -15.88 -2.10 -1.52
CA ARG A 6 -16.41 -2.47 -2.84
C ARG A 6 -15.29 -3.03 -3.71
N ILE A 7 -15.53 -4.21 -4.26
CA ILE A 7 -14.61 -4.89 -5.18
C ILE A 7 -15.31 -5.26 -6.48
N SER A 8 -14.54 -5.56 -7.51
CA SER A 8 -15.10 -6.09 -8.76
C SER A 8 -15.62 -7.52 -8.58
N GLU A 9 -16.61 -7.91 -9.38
CA GLU A 9 -17.11 -9.30 -9.44
C GLU A 9 -16.01 -10.30 -9.79
N ALA A 10 -15.05 -9.89 -10.63
CA ALA A 10 -13.91 -10.72 -10.97
C ALA A 10 -12.99 -10.97 -9.76
N THR A 11 -12.77 -9.95 -8.93
CA THR A 11 -12.00 -10.07 -7.68
C THR A 11 -12.74 -10.95 -6.68
N LYS A 12 -14.06 -10.78 -6.55
CA LYS A 12 -14.88 -11.61 -5.66
C LYS A 12 -14.77 -13.10 -5.98
N ARG A 13 -14.85 -13.50 -7.26
CA ARG A 13 -14.67 -14.90 -7.68
C ARG A 13 -13.28 -15.46 -7.33
N LYS A 14 -12.24 -14.65 -7.43
CA LYS A 14 -10.89 -15.06 -7.03
C LYS A 14 -10.81 -15.31 -5.53
N LEU A 15 -11.45 -14.47 -4.73
CA LEU A 15 -11.51 -14.66 -3.27
C LEU A 15 -12.31 -15.92 -2.92
N GLU A 16 -13.43 -16.19 -3.60
CA GLU A 16 -14.21 -17.43 -3.42
C GLU A 16 -13.39 -18.70 -3.68
N ALA A 17 -12.49 -18.69 -4.67
CA ALA A 17 -11.64 -19.84 -4.97
C ALA A 17 -10.56 -20.11 -3.90
N ILE A 18 -10.18 -19.09 -3.13
CA ILE A 18 -9.16 -19.17 -2.06
C ILE A 18 -9.81 -19.40 -0.69
N LYS A 19 -11.11 -19.13 -0.60
CA LYS A 19 -11.92 -19.25 0.61
C LYS A 19 -12.10 -20.73 0.98
N ARG A 20 -11.85 -21.07 2.24
CA ARG A 20 -12.19 -22.38 2.82
C ARG A 20 -13.71 -22.52 3.01
N ASP A 21 -14.20 -23.74 3.07
CA ASP A 21 -15.65 -24.01 3.14
C ASP A 21 -16.30 -23.43 4.42
N GLU A 22 -15.60 -23.52 5.55
CA GLU A 22 -16.11 -23.10 6.86
C GLU A 22 -15.73 -21.66 7.27
N GLU A 23 -14.89 -20.96 6.50
CA GLU A 23 -14.47 -19.58 6.84
C GLU A 23 -15.42 -18.52 6.25
N THR A 24 -15.41 -17.31 6.78
CA THR A 24 -16.08 -16.13 6.21
C THR A 24 -15.13 -15.32 5.34
N PHE A 25 -15.64 -14.33 4.59
CA PHE A 25 -14.76 -13.43 3.84
C PHE A 25 -13.90 -12.56 4.76
N ASP A 26 -14.43 -12.17 5.92
CA ASP A 26 -13.66 -11.38 6.88
C ASP A 26 -12.51 -12.22 7.45
N GLU A 27 -12.74 -13.48 7.81
CA GLU A 27 -11.67 -14.39 8.27
C GLU A 27 -10.64 -14.73 7.16
N LEU A 28 -11.09 -14.84 5.91
CA LEU A 28 -10.18 -14.96 4.76
C LEU A 28 -9.31 -13.70 4.63
N LEU A 29 -9.91 -12.52 4.73
CA LEU A 29 -9.20 -11.24 4.64
C LEU A 29 -8.23 -11.08 5.80
N ASP A 30 -8.63 -11.42 7.02
CA ASP A 30 -7.75 -11.44 8.19
C ASP A 30 -6.59 -12.41 7.96
N ARG A 31 -6.82 -13.61 7.43
CA ARG A 31 -5.74 -14.57 7.12
C ARG A 31 -4.79 -14.08 6.03
N LEU A 32 -5.30 -13.40 5.01
CA LEU A 32 -4.47 -12.79 3.97
C LEU A 32 -3.72 -11.56 4.49
N ALA A 33 -4.37 -10.75 5.34
CA ALA A 33 -3.78 -9.59 6.00
C ALA A 33 -2.82 -10.00 7.12
N VAL A 34 -2.91 -11.17 7.74
CA VAL A 34 -1.90 -11.68 8.67
C VAL A 34 -0.53 -11.87 7.98
N SER A 35 -0.48 -11.91 6.65
CA SER A 35 0.79 -11.84 5.90
C SER A 35 1.38 -10.44 5.75
N ARG A 36 0.64 -9.39 6.14
CA ARG A 36 0.99 -7.97 6.02
C ARG A 36 0.28 -7.16 7.12
N THR A 37 0.99 -6.78 8.17
CA THR A 37 0.47 -5.90 9.24
C THR A 37 -0.16 -4.62 8.68
N GLU A 38 -1.08 -4.00 9.43
CA GLU A 38 -1.70 -2.72 9.03
C GLU A 38 -0.66 -1.64 8.71
N ASP A 39 0.49 -1.69 9.37
CA ASP A 39 1.63 -0.80 9.14
C ASP A 39 2.32 -1.09 7.79
N GLU A 40 2.54 -2.37 7.45
CA GLU A 40 3.10 -2.77 6.13
C GLU A 40 2.16 -2.43 4.97
N VAL A 41 0.84 -2.51 5.18
CA VAL A 41 -0.15 -2.09 4.18
C VAL A 41 -0.15 -0.57 4.02
N ARG A 42 0.01 0.18 5.10
CA ARG A 42 0.11 1.66 5.09
C ARG A 42 1.38 2.14 4.41
N GLU A 43 2.50 1.47 4.66
CA GLU A 43 3.79 1.69 4.01
C GLU A 43 3.68 1.45 2.49
N MET A 44 3.10 0.32 2.07
CA MET A 44 2.90 -0.01 0.66
C MET A 44 1.90 0.90 -0.06
N ALA A 45 0.94 1.48 0.66
CA ALA A 45 -0.02 2.45 0.11
C ALA A 45 0.59 3.83 -0.17
N GLY A 46 1.88 4.03 0.10
CA GLY A 46 2.60 5.27 -0.22
C GLY A 46 2.32 6.43 0.75
N PHE A 47 1.72 6.16 1.91
CA PHE A 47 1.33 7.19 2.90
C PHE A 47 2.22 7.24 4.14
N GLY A 48 3.48 6.79 4.04
CA GLY A 48 4.47 6.96 5.11
C GLY A 48 5.01 5.66 5.66
N GLY A 49 5.75 4.94 4.84
CA GLY A 49 6.77 4.02 5.36
C GLY A 49 7.90 4.81 6.04
N GLU A 50 8.60 4.14 6.96
CA GLU A 50 9.82 4.68 7.55
C GLU A 50 10.85 4.97 6.43
N GLY A 51 11.38 6.19 6.37
CA GLY A 51 12.30 6.62 5.31
C GLY A 51 11.65 7.23 4.05
N VAL A 52 10.33 7.16 3.86
CA VAL A 52 9.66 7.83 2.71
C VAL A 52 9.79 9.36 2.81
N ALA A 53 9.69 9.90 4.02
CA ALA A 53 9.87 11.34 4.25
C ALA A 53 11.31 11.79 3.96
N GLU A 54 12.30 10.98 4.37
CA GLU A 54 13.72 11.24 4.13
C GLU A 54 14.06 11.13 2.63
N GLY A 55 13.57 10.09 1.94
CA GLY A 55 13.74 9.96 0.48
C GLY A 55 13.02 11.04 -0.33
N MET A 56 11.88 11.57 0.17
CA MET A 56 11.23 12.73 -0.44
C MET A 56 12.05 14.02 -0.25
N GLU A 57 12.73 14.16 0.88
CA GLU A 57 13.60 15.30 1.15
C GLU A 57 14.86 15.25 0.29
N GLU A 58 15.54 14.09 0.23
CA GLU A 58 16.71 13.84 -0.62
C GLU A 58 16.39 14.09 -2.11
N ALA A 59 15.30 13.50 -2.63
CA ALA A 59 14.90 13.71 -4.02
C ALA A 59 14.57 15.19 -4.34
N ARG A 60 14.13 15.96 -3.34
CA ARG A 60 13.86 17.39 -3.50
C ARG A 60 15.16 18.20 -3.51
N GLU A 61 16.13 17.82 -2.68
CA GLU A 61 17.47 18.43 -2.67
C GLU A 61 18.20 18.18 -3.98
N ASP A 62 18.26 16.92 -4.44
CA ASP A 62 18.86 16.53 -5.73
C ASP A 62 18.23 17.30 -6.91
N LEU A 63 16.90 17.44 -6.91
CA LEU A 63 16.19 18.18 -7.93
C LEU A 63 16.59 19.66 -7.92
N ASN A 64 16.63 20.29 -6.73
CA ASN A 64 17.00 21.69 -6.60
C ASN A 64 18.45 21.92 -7.06
N GLU A 65 19.39 21.06 -6.65
CA GLU A 65 20.79 21.14 -7.08
C GLU A 65 20.91 21.06 -8.60
N SER A 66 20.21 20.09 -9.23
CA SER A 66 20.21 19.97 -10.70
C SER A 66 19.62 21.18 -11.43
N LEU A 67 18.68 21.91 -10.80
CA LEU A 67 18.08 23.12 -11.36
C LEU A 67 19.00 24.34 -11.19
N ASP A 68 19.70 24.43 -10.07
CA ASP A 68 20.68 25.48 -9.80
C ASP A 68 21.91 25.34 -10.72
N GLU A 69 22.39 24.10 -10.96
CA GLU A 69 23.45 23.83 -11.93
C GLU A 69 23.05 24.29 -13.34
N ARG A 70 21.81 24.03 -13.75
CA ARG A 70 21.29 24.43 -15.07
C ARG A 70 21.04 25.93 -15.21
N THR A 71 20.91 26.66 -14.11
CA THR A 71 20.67 28.11 -14.11
C THR A 71 21.97 28.90 -14.10
N GLN A 72 23.10 28.26 -13.77
CA GLN A 72 24.43 28.87 -13.73
C GLN A 72 25.26 28.66 -15.01
N GLU A 73 24.69 28.03 -16.05
CA GLU A 73 25.19 27.97 -17.44
C GLU A 73 24.53 29.05 -18.32
#